data_AF-A0A4U0H214-F1
#
_entry.id   AF-A0A4U0H214-F1
#
_cell.length_a   1.000
_cell.length_b   1.000
_cell.length_c   1.000
_cell.angle_alpha   90.00
_cell.angle_beta   90.00
_cell.angle_gamma   90.00
#
_symmetry.space_group_name_H-M   'P 1'
#
loop_
_entity.id
_entity.type
_entity.pdbx_description
1 polymer ?
#
loop_
_entity_poly.entity_id
_entity_poly.type
_entity_poly.pdbx_seq_one_letter_code
_entity_poly.pdbx_strand_id
1 'polypeptide(L)'
;MYMNMRKMRYLKRALLLFEIFKSHKLTTNDLDKAENKAFHLNDRMSDFKVLIAMVRDVWKGRYKMSKWNMSIIVGTIVYVLSPLDALPDFVPIAGWLDDVTIVGYALTKLSVEIRKYKEFSQKNVETAVVKPS
;
A
#
# COMPACT_ATOMS: atom_id res chain seq x y z
N MET A 1 -16.33 23.13 -24.06
CA MET A 1 -16.35 21.88 -23.28
C MET A 1 -16.61 22.22 -21.82
N TYR A 2 -17.85 22.07 -21.33
CA TYR A 2 -18.21 22.44 -19.95
C TYR A 2 -17.88 21.31 -18.98
N MET A 3 -17.14 21.63 -17.93
CA MET A 3 -16.80 20.68 -16.88
C MET A 3 -18.03 20.38 -16.01
N ASN A 4 -18.30 19.09 -15.79
CA ASN A 4 -19.47 18.59 -15.04
C ASN A 4 -19.60 19.23 -13.64
N MET A 5 -20.80 19.68 -13.26
CA MET A 5 -21.10 20.34 -11.98
C MET A 5 -20.62 19.57 -10.74
N ARG A 6 -20.56 18.23 -10.77
CA ARG A 6 -19.98 17.45 -9.66
C ARG A 6 -18.48 17.69 -9.54
N LYS A 7 -17.73 17.65 -10.64
CA LYS A 7 -16.28 17.92 -10.68
C LYS A 7 -15.94 19.34 -10.22
N MET A 8 -16.82 20.31 -10.53
CA MET A 8 -16.66 21.71 -10.10
C MET A 8 -16.73 21.87 -8.57
N ARG A 9 -17.55 21.06 -7.88
CA ARG A 9 -17.64 21.08 -6.41
C ARG A 9 -16.36 20.54 -5.75
N TYR A 10 -15.75 19.49 -6.33
CA TYR A 10 -14.48 18.96 -5.84
C TYR A 10 -13.34 19.97 -6.01
N LEU A 11 -13.25 20.64 -7.16
CA LEU A 11 -12.21 21.62 -7.42
C LEU A 11 -12.30 22.84 -6.50
N LYS A 12 -13.51 23.33 -6.22
CA LYS A 12 -13.71 24.43 -5.25
C LYS A 12 -13.25 24.05 -3.84
N ARG A 13 -13.54 22.82 -3.40
CA ARG A 13 -13.07 22.31 -2.09
C ARG A 13 -11.56 22.12 -2.06
N ALA A 14 -10.97 21.58 -3.13
CA ALA A 14 -9.52 21.43 -3.25
C ALA A 14 -8.78 22.77 -3.21
N LEU A 15 -9.33 23.78 -3.90
CA LEU A 15 -8.78 25.14 -3.89
C LEU A 15 -8.84 25.78 -2.50
N LEU A 16 -9.98 25.62 -1.79
CA LEU A 16 -10.14 26.11 -0.43
C LEU A 16 -9.14 25.46 0.55
N LEU A 17 -8.94 24.15 0.42
CA LEU A 17 -7.95 23.42 1.24
C LEU A 17 -6.52 23.87 0.94
N PHE A 18 -6.22 24.14 -0.33
CA PHE A 18 -4.92 24.69 -0.73
C PHE A 18 -4.69 26.09 -0.14
N GLU A 19 -5.72 26.94 -0.12
CA GLU A 19 -5.64 28.27 0.51
C GLU A 19 -5.42 28.16 2.03
N ILE A 20 -6.14 27.27 2.71
CA ILE A 20 -5.95 26.98 4.15
C ILE A 20 -4.53 26.46 4.40
N PHE A 21 -4.05 25.52 3.59
CA PHE A 21 -2.70 24.96 3.70
C PHE A 21 -1.61 26.03 3.49
N LYS A 22 -1.77 26.92 2.50
CA LYS A 22 -0.83 28.01 2.22
C LYS A 22 -0.65 28.95 3.42
N SER A 23 -1.67 29.09 4.26
CA SER A 23 -1.62 29.91 5.48
C SER A 23 -0.90 29.25 6.66
N HIS A 24 -0.68 27.93 6.63
CA HIS A 24 0.18 27.23 7.59
C HIS A 24 1.64 27.39 7.18
N LYS A 25 2.47 27.98 8.06
CA LYS A 25 3.92 27.96 7.87
C LYS A 25 4.41 26.54 8.17
N LEU A 26 4.77 25.80 7.13
CA LEU A 26 5.46 24.51 7.29
C LEU A 26 6.73 24.73 8.12
N THR A 27 6.82 24.00 9.23
CA THR A 27 8.01 24.01 10.07
C THR A 27 8.97 22.90 9.65
N THR A 28 10.24 22.99 10.03
CA THR A 28 11.22 21.92 9.80
C THR A 28 10.78 20.60 10.43
N ASN A 29 10.16 20.64 11.60
CA ASN A 29 9.58 19.46 12.26
C ASN A 29 8.46 18.80 11.45
N ASP A 30 7.69 19.57 10.67
CA ASP A 30 6.67 19.01 9.78
C ASP A 30 7.31 18.30 8.58
N LEU A 31 8.43 18.83 8.08
CA LEU A 31 9.23 18.19 7.03
C LEU A 31 9.89 16.91 7.53
N ASP A 32 10.48 16.92 8.72
CA ASP A 32 11.10 15.73 9.33
C ASP A 32 10.06 14.62 9.57
N LYS A 33 8.85 14.97 10.02
CA LYS A 33 7.74 14.02 10.14
C LYS A 33 7.30 13.47 8.79
N ALA A 34 7.25 14.32 7.76
CA ALA A 34 6.91 13.89 6.41
C ALA A 34 7.96 12.94 5.83
N GLU A 35 9.25 13.23 6.03
CA GLU A 35 10.37 12.40 5.57
C GLU A 35 10.39 11.03 6.27
N ASN A 36 10.27 11.01 7.60
CA ASN A 36 10.16 9.75 8.35
C ASN A 36 8.96 8.90 7.90
N LYS A 37 7.81 9.55 7.65
CA LYS A 37 6.63 8.84 7.14
C LYS A 37 6.87 8.31 5.72
N ALA A 38 7.49 9.08 4.84
CA ALA A 38 7.84 8.65 3.49
C ALA A 38 8.83 7.46 3.49
N PHE A 39 9.81 7.48 4.38
CA PHE A 39 10.73 6.36 4.58
C PHE A 39 9.99 5.07 4.96
N HIS A 40 9.10 5.13 5.96
CA HIS A 40 8.29 3.97 6.36
C HIS A 40 7.34 3.47 5.25
N LEU A 41 6.87 4.36 4.37
CA LEU A 41 6.07 3.95 3.20
C LEU A 41 6.90 3.18 2.17
N ASN A 42 8.17 3.52 1.99
CA ASN A 42 9.05 2.78 1.09
C ASN A 42 9.23 1.32 1.55
N ASP A 43 9.44 1.11 2.85
CA ASP A 43 9.53 -0.22 3.44
C ASP A 43 8.21 -0.99 3.25
N ARG A 44 7.07 -0.37 3.54
CA ARG A 44 5.74 -0.99 3.32
C ARG A 44 5.46 -1.30 1.86
N MET A 45 5.90 -0.45 0.94
CA MET A 45 5.80 -0.69 -0.51
C MET A 45 6.64 -1.90 -0.92
N SER A 46 7.83 -2.06 -0.34
CA SER A 46 8.67 -3.23 -0.58
C SER A 46 7.98 -4.52 -0.12
N ASP A 47 7.36 -4.52 1.06
CA ASP A 47 6.63 -5.68 1.57
C ASP A 47 5.34 -5.94 0.78
N PHE A 48 4.66 -4.90 0.30
CA PHE A 48 3.50 -5.08 -0.59
C PHE A 48 3.87 -5.77 -1.90
N LYS A 49 5.03 -5.45 -2.49
CA LYS A 49 5.56 -6.18 -3.65
C LYS A 49 5.78 -7.67 -3.33
N VAL A 50 6.21 -7.98 -2.10
CA VAL A 50 6.36 -9.38 -1.64
C VAL A 50 4.99 -10.08 -1.60
N LEU A 51 3.94 -9.42 -1.09
CA LEU A 51 2.58 -9.97 -1.10
C LEU A 51 2.08 -10.31 -2.52
N ILE A 52 2.36 -9.45 -3.49
CA ILE A 52 2.02 -9.71 -4.91
C ILE A 52 2.81 -10.92 -5.44
N ALA A 53 4.11 -11.01 -5.11
CA ALA A 53 4.95 -12.14 -5.51
C ALA A 53 4.47 -13.46 -4.90
N MET A 54 4.05 -13.44 -3.62
CA MET A 54 3.44 -14.58 -2.94
C MET A 54 2.21 -15.09 -3.67
N VAL A 55 1.26 -14.21 -3.99
CA VAL A 55 0.04 -14.58 -4.74
C VAL A 55 0.38 -15.20 -6.08
N ARG A 56 1.35 -14.60 -6.80
CA ARG A 56 1.81 -15.12 -8.09
C ARG A 56 2.41 -16.52 -7.97
N ASP A 57 3.17 -16.78 -6.92
CA ASP A 57 3.79 -18.09 -6.68
C ASP A 57 2.80 -19.15 -6.20
N VAL A 58 1.77 -18.74 -5.45
CA VAL A 58 0.65 -19.60 -5.09
C VAL A 58 -0.13 -20.00 -6.34
N TRP A 59 -0.46 -19.06 -7.22
CA TRP A 59 -1.16 -19.34 -8.48
C TRP A 59 -0.35 -20.22 -9.44
N LYS A 60 0.98 -20.07 -9.44
CA LYS A 60 1.89 -20.95 -10.20
C LYS A 60 2.13 -22.30 -9.52
N GLY A 61 1.55 -22.56 -8.34
CA GLY A 61 1.75 -23.78 -7.57
C GLY A 61 3.16 -23.94 -6.97
N ARG A 62 4.00 -22.89 -7.03
CA ARG A 62 5.38 -22.88 -6.50
C ARG A 62 5.43 -22.73 -4.99
N TYR A 63 4.45 -22.03 -4.43
CA TYR A 63 4.33 -21.80 -2.99
C TYR A 63 2.97 -22.28 -2.50
N LYS A 64 2.94 -22.94 -1.34
CA LYS A 64 1.69 -23.36 -0.70
C LYS A 64 1.51 -22.58 0.60
N MET A 65 0.33 -22.03 0.79
CA MET A 65 -0.07 -21.35 2.02
C MET A 65 -1.50 -21.73 2.41
N SER A 66 -1.89 -21.39 3.64
CA SER A 66 -3.26 -21.60 4.08
C SER A 66 -4.24 -20.76 3.26
N LYS A 67 -5.45 -21.29 3.04
CA LYS A 67 -6.52 -20.57 2.35
C LYS A 67 -6.86 -19.25 3.05
N TRP A 68 -6.80 -19.23 4.38
CA TRP A 68 -7.01 -18.04 5.21
C TRP A 68 -5.98 -16.92 4.93
N ASN A 69 -4.69 -17.26 4.88
CA ASN A 69 -3.64 -16.28 4.58
C ASN A 69 -3.77 -15.75 3.15
N MET A 70 -4.12 -16.62 2.19
CA MET A 70 -4.40 -16.22 0.82
C MET A 70 -5.56 -15.22 0.73
N SER A 71 -6.66 -15.46 1.46
CA SER A 71 -7.81 -14.55 1.50
C SER A 71 -7.44 -13.15 2.01
N ILE A 72 -6.62 -13.07 3.06
CA ILE A 72 -6.16 -11.79 3.61
C ILE A 72 -5.30 -11.04 2.58
N ILE A 73 -4.38 -11.72 1.89
CA ILE A 73 -3.53 -11.10 0.88
C ILE A 73 -4.37 -10.58 -0.29
N VAL A 74 -5.26 -11.40 -0.82
CA VAL A 74 -6.14 -11.03 -1.93
C VAL A 74 -7.05 -9.86 -1.52
N GLY A 75 -7.66 -9.90 -0.33
CA GLY A 75 -8.48 -8.81 0.18
C GLY A 75 -7.69 -7.50 0.31
N THR A 76 -6.45 -7.57 0.78
CA THR A 76 -5.55 -6.40 0.88
C THR A 76 -5.23 -5.83 -0.50
N ILE A 77 -4.92 -6.69 -1.48
CA ILE A 77 -4.61 -6.26 -2.86
C ILE A 77 -5.85 -5.65 -3.53
N VAL A 78 -7.03 -6.27 -3.38
CA VAL A 78 -8.29 -5.75 -3.94
C VAL A 78 -8.63 -4.39 -3.35
N TYR A 79 -8.46 -4.21 -2.04
CA TYR A 79 -8.66 -2.92 -1.38
C TYR A 79 -7.72 -1.84 -1.93
N VAL A 80 -6.43 -2.15 -2.08
CA VAL A 80 -5.44 -1.22 -2.65
C VAL A 80 -5.71 -0.89 -4.13
N LEU A 81 -6.19 -1.85 -4.92
CA LEU A 81 -6.49 -1.66 -6.35
C LEU A 81 -7.82 -0.96 -6.61
N SER A 82 -8.78 -1.03 -5.68
CA SER A 82 -10.07 -0.35 -5.77
C SER A 82 -10.29 0.59 -4.58
N PRO A 83 -9.57 1.72 -4.50
CA PRO A 83 -9.79 2.74 -3.47
C PRO A 83 -11.17 3.44 -3.60
N LEU A 84 -11.99 3.09 -4.60
CA LEU A 84 -13.20 3.81 -4.97
C LEU A 84 -14.51 3.22 -4.40
N ASP A 85 -14.52 1.99 -3.89
CA ASP A 85 -15.79 1.30 -3.57
C ASP A 85 -16.23 1.39 -2.10
N ALA A 86 -15.45 2.02 -1.21
CA ALA A 86 -15.70 1.98 0.24
C ALA A 86 -15.82 3.33 0.97
N LEU A 87 -15.67 4.48 0.30
CA LEU A 87 -15.75 5.79 0.97
C LEU A 87 -17.01 6.59 0.59
N PRO A 88 -18.01 6.69 1.48
CA PRO A 88 -18.98 7.78 1.47
C PRO A 88 -18.30 9.04 2.04
N ASP A 89 -17.71 9.83 1.15
CA ASP A 89 -17.73 11.30 1.18
C ASP A 89 -17.25 12.04 2.47
N PHE A 90 -16.14 11.67 3.15
CA PHE A 90 -15.59 12.51 4.25
C PHE A 90 -14.05 12.52 4.39
N VAL A 91 -13.51 13.75 4.50
CA VAL A 91 -12.20 14.17 5.05
C VAL A 91 -10.98 14.26 4.09
N PRO A 92 -10.54 15.49 3.73
CA PRO A 92 -9.41 15.74 2.81
C PRO A 92 -8.00 15.44 3.34
N ILE A 93 -7.86 15.09 4.63
CA ILE A 93 -6.57 14.81 5.28
C ILE A 93 -6.49 13.37 5.81
N ALA A 94 -7.61 12.63 5.82
CA ALA A 94 -7.68 11.26 6.35
C ALA A 94 -7.30 10.17 5.34
N GLY A 95 -7.30 10.48 4.04
CA GLY A 95 -7.10 9.49 2.97
C GLY A 95 -5.72 8.80 2.96
N TRP A 96 -4.68 9.42 3.55
CA TRP A 96 -3.35 8.81 3.62
C TRP A 96 -3.16 7.89 4.84
N LEU A 97 -4.04 7.99 5.83
CA LEU A 97 -3.92 7.22 7.07
C LEU A 97 -4.61 5.87 6.95
N ASP A 98 -5.77 5.80 6.29
CA ASP A 98 -6.58 4.59 6.23
C ASP A 98 -5.92 3.48 5.37
N ASP A 99 -5.43 3.82 4.17
CA ASP A 99 -4.73 2.88 3.29
C ASP A 99 -3.45 2.31 3.93
N VAL A 100 -2.68 3.17 4.58
CA VAL A 100 -1.43 2.78 5.26
C VAL A 100 -1.74 1.91 6.47
N THR A 101 -2.85 2.17 7.17
CA THR A 101 -3.29 1.39 8.32
C THR A 101 -3.70 -0.02 7.90
N ILE A 102 -4.47 -0.15 6.82
CA ILE A 102 -4.94 -1.45 6.31
C ILE A 102 -3.77 -2.27 5.76
N VAL A 103 -2.89 -1.67 4.96
CA VAL A 103 -1.66 -2.34 4.52
C VAL A 103 -0.80 -2.72 5.72
N GLY A 104 -0.65 -1.83 6.71
CA GLY A 104 0.07 -2.11 7.95
C GLY A 104 -0.48 -3.29 8.73
N TYR A 105 -1.81 -3.36 8.85
CA TYR A 105 -2.51 -4.44 9.52
C TYR A 105 -2.29 -5.77 8.80
N ALA A 106 -2.44 -5.78 7.47
CA ALA A 106 -2.17 -6.96 6.65
C ALA A 106 -0.72 -7.43 6.80
N LEU A 107 0.24 -6.52 6.72
CA LEU A 107 1.67 -6.83 6.93
C LEU A 107 1.94 -7.41 8.32
N THR A 108 1.29 -6.87 9.36
CA THR A 108 1.42 -7.37 10.73
C THR A 108 0.86 -8.79 10.86
N LYS A 109 -0.36 -9.01 10.36
CA LYS A 109 -1.03 -10.32 10.39
C LYS A 109 -0.30 -11.38 9.58
N LEU A 110 0.31 -10.98 8.46
CA LEU A 110 1.00 -11.87 7.54
C LEU A 110 2.51 -11.94 7.78
N SER A 111 3.05 -11.22 8.77
CA SER A 111 4.49 -11.11 9.05
C SER A 111 5.22 -12.46 9.08
N VAL A 112 4.63 -13.48 9.72
CA VAL A 112 5.17 -14.84 9.78
C VAL A 112 5.18 -15.51 8.40
N GLU A 113 4.11 -15.34 7.62
CA GLU A 113 3.98 -15.93 6.28
C GLU A 113 4.92 -15.24 5.28
N ILE A 114 5.05 -13.91 5.38
CA ILE A 114 6.00 -13.10 4.60
C ILE A 114 7.43 -13.58 4.88
N ARG A 115 7.79 -13.83 6.14
CA ARG A 115 9.12 -14.34 6.49
C ARG A 115 9.39 -15.71 5.86
N LYS A 116 8.45 -16.65 6.01
CA LYS A 116 8.54 -17.98 5.38
C LYS A 116 8.70 -17.89 3.85
N TYR A 117 7.95 -16.99 3.22
CA TYR A 117 8.06 -16.78 1.78
C TYR A 117 9.38 -16.12 1.37
N LYS A 118 9.89 -15.14 2.14
CA LYS A 118 11.21 -14.52 1.89
C LYS A 118 12.32 -15.59 1.94
N GLU A 119 12.28 -16.48 2.93
CA GLU A 119 13.21 -17.62 3.03
C GLU A 119 13.07 -18.59 1.84
N PHE A 120 11.84 -18.90 1.42
CA PHE A 120 11.59 -19.71 0.22
C PHE A 120 12.12 -19.04 -1.06
N SER A 121 11.86 -17.75 -1.23
CA SER A 121 12.28 -16.98 -2.40
C SER A 121 13.80 -16.87 -2.50
N GLN A 122 14.49 -16.60 -1.39
CA GLN A 122 15.96 -16.57 -1.34
C GLN A 122 16.58 -17.91 -1.74
N LYS A 123 16.04 -19.03 -1.25
CA LYS A 123 16.49 -20.38 -1.64
C LYS A 123 16.33 -20.66 -3.13
N ASN A 124 15.25 -20.18 -3.75
CA ASN A 124 15.01 -20.32 -5.20
C ASN A 124 15.88 -19.40 -6.05
N VAL A 125 16.30 -18.25 -5.52
CA VAL A 125 17.24 -17.34 -6.20
C VAL A 125 18.66 -17.93 -6.17
N GLU A 126 19.11 -18.49 -5.05
CA GLU A 126 20.43 -19.15 -4.97
C GLU A 126 20.52 -20.40 -5.88
N THR A 127 19.46 -21.22 -5.95
CA THR A 127 19.44 -22.39 -6.86
C THR A 127 19.38 -22.02 -8.34
N ALA A 128 18.92 -20.81 -8.69
CA ALA A 128 18.93 -20.31 -10.06
C ALA A 128 20.29 -19.74 -10.50
N VAL A 129 21.12 -19.31 -9.54
CA VAL A 129 22.48 -18.76 -9.79
C VAL A 129 23.54 -19.87 -9.81
N VAL A 130 23.32 -20.98 -9.09
CA VAL A 130 24.22 -22.15 -9.07
C VAL A 130 23.77 -23.20 -10.10
N LYS A 131 23.76 -22.83 -11.39
CA LYS A 131 23.77 -23.83 -12.47
C LYS A 131 25.20 -23.89 -13.02
N PRO A 132 26.05 -24.85 -12.61
CA PRO A 132 27.35 -25.02 -13.22
C PRO A 132 27.13 -25.53 -14.66
N SER A 133 27.64 -24.76 -15.61
CA SER A 133 27.97 -25.21 -16.97
C SER A 133 29.08 -26.25 -16.94
#